data_AF-A0AAD6AMK2-F1
#
_entry.id   AF-A0AAD6AMK2-F1
#
_cell.length_a   1.000
_cell.length_b   1.000
_cell.length_c   1.000
_cell.angle_alpha   90.00
_cell.angle_beta   90.00
_cell.angle_gamma   90.00
#
_symmetry.space_group_name_H-M   'P 1'
#
loop_
_entity.id
_entity.type
_entity.pdbx_description
1 polymer ?
#
loop_
_entity_poly.entity_id
_entity_poly.type
_entity_poly.pdbx_seq_one_letter_code
_entity_poly.pdbx_strand_id
1 'polypeptide(L)'
;MPTQQLQQDVSVGWNSTQYMMLSLLQQKRPLSVYAADHDLPCMPSANQWALMEKAVVVLSPFEELTRSVSAATASAADVIPAITVLKRHLSSEESTDAGIKTMKRTLLEAVTERFDYAETEPIYSVATLVDPRYKERFFTSPDHQELAKEALVREVEIMERKRKAGREVSAEEPPRKSPRRGGVGCAAANGSFVSLYDEILEGNVV
;
A
#
# COMPACT_ATOMS: atom_id res chain seq x y z
N MET A 1 9.63 -33.98 0.76
CA MET A 1 8.87 -33.37 -0.36
C MET A 1 8.37 -32.00 0.10
N PRO A 2 8.47 -30.94 -0.70
CA PRO A 2 7.85 -29.65 -0.36
C PRO A 2 6.33 -29.84 -0.26
N THR A 3 5.71 -29.28 0.78
CA THR A 3 4.28 -29.46 1.08
C THR A 3 3.36 -28.53 0.29
N GLN A 4 3.90 -27.55 -0.43
CA GLN A 4 3.13 -26.57 -1.20
C GLN A 4 3.12 -26.92 -2.69
N GLN A 5 1.95 -26.81 -3.32
CA GLN A 5 1.80 -26.94 -4.76
C GLN A 5 2.36 -25.70 -5.48
N LEU A 6 2.90 -25.90 -6.68
CA LEU A 6 3.28 -24.78 -7.54
C LEU A 6 2.05 -23.92 -7.85
N GLN A 7 2.16 -22.63 -7.61
CA GLN A 7 1.12 -21.68 -7.96
C GLN A 7 1.27 -21.28 -9.43
N GLN A 8 0.18 -21.38 -10.18
CA GLN A 8 0.14 -20.95 -11.58
C GLN A 8 -0.14 -19.46 -11.67
N ASP A 9 0.44 -18.83 -12.69
CA ASP A 9 0.04 -17.48 -13.09
C ASP A 9 -1.38 -17.53 -13.66
N VAL A 10 -2.23 -16.61 -13.20
CA VAL A 10 -3.63 -16.52 -13.61
C VAL A 10 -3.96 -15.07 -13.90
N SER A 11 -4.65 -14.81 -15.00
CA SER A 11 -4.92 -13.45 -15.51
C SER A 11 -5.83 -12.58 -14.63
N VAL A 12 -6.38 -13.10 -13.52
CA VAL A 12 -7.39 -12.40 -12.71
C VAL A 12 -6.79 -11.29 -11.83
N GLY A 13 -5.46 -11.23 -11.68
CA GLY A 13 -4.82 -10.16 -10.93
C GLY A 13 -3.31 -10.24 -10.98
N TRP A 14 -2.65 -9.08 -10.91
CA TRP A 14 -1.20 -8.97 -11.05
C TRP A 14 -0.40 -9.71 -9.95
N ASN A 15 -1.01 -9.97 -8.79
CA ASN A 15 -0.39 -10.69 -7.66
C ASN A 15 -0.08 -12.17 -8.00
N SER A 16 -0.85 -12.79 -8.91
CA SER A 16 -0.67 -14.21 -9.25
C SER A 16 0.72 -14.47 -9.85
N THR A 17 1.23 -13.55 -10.67
CA THR A 17 2.55 -13.66 -11.27
C THR A 17 3.66 -13.60 -10.22
N GLN A 18 3.54 -12.70 -9.24
CA GLN A 18 4.50 -12.62 -8.13
C GLN A 18 4.47 -13.88 -7.27
N TYR A 19 3.28 -14.38 -6.94
CA TYR A 19 3.09 -15.62 -6.18
C TYR A 19 3.65 -16.85 -6.90
N MET A 20 3.44 -16.96 -8.22
CA MET A 20 4.07 -17.99 -9.05
C MET A 20 5.61 -17.91 -8.95
N MET A 21 6.19 -16.71 -9.11
CA MET A 21 7.65 -16.55 -9.02
C MET A 21 8.19 -16.95 -7.64
N LEU A 22 7.52 -16.54 -6.56
CA LEU A 22 7.86 -16.94 -5.19
C LEU A 22 7.81 -18.46 -5.00
N SER A 23 6.73 -19.10 -5.45
CA SER A 23 6.55 -20.54 -5.35
C SER A 23 7.63 -21.30 -6.14
N LEU A 24 8.00 -20.83 -7.33
CA LEU A 24 9.08 -21.40 -8.14
C LEU A 24 10.44 -21.27 -7.42
N LEU A 25 10.72 -20.11 -6.84
CA LEU A 25 11.97 -19.86 -6.11
C LEU A 25 12.11 -20.76 -4.87
N GLN A 26 11.03 -20.95 -4.11
CA GLN A 26 11.01 -21.85 -2.95
C GLN A 26 11.28 -23.31 -3.36
N GLN A 27 10.87 -23.71 -4.56
CA GLN A 27 11.00 -25.08 -5.06
C GLN A 27 12.18 -25.29 -6.01
N LYS A 28 13.05 -24.28 -6.17
CA LYS A 28 14.23 -24.31 -7.05
C LYS A 28 15.06 -25.59 -6.88
N ARG A 29 15.40 -25.96 -5.63
CA ARG A 29 16.19 -27.16 -5.33
C ARG A 29 15.47 -28.47 -5.72
N PRO A 30 14.24 -28.75 -5.22
CA PRO A 30 13.47 -29.91 -5.66
C PRO A 30 13.31 -30.02 -7.18
N LEU A 31 13.03 -28.90 -7.85
CA LEU A 31 12.87 -28.86 -9.31
C LEU A 31 14.18 -29.18 -10.03
N SER A 32 15.33 -28.67 -9.56
CA SER A 32 16.63 -29.01 -10.13
C SER A 32 16.99 -30.48 -9.99
N VAL A 33 16.65 -31.12 -8.87
CA VAL A 33 16.86 -32.57 -8.68
C VAL A 33 15.96 -33.36 -9.61
N TYR A 34 14.67 -33.01 -9.65
CA TYR A 34 13.70 -33.67 -10.53
C TYR A 34 14.08 -33.52 -12.02
N ALA A 35 14.57 -32.35 -12.43
CA ALA A 35 15.05 -32.08 -13.78
C ALA A 35 16.29 -32.91 -14.17
N ALA A 36 17.04 -33.42 -13.20
CA ALA A 36 18.18 -34.30 -13.47
C ALA A 36 17.73 -35.72 -13.82
N ASP A 37 16.61 -36.17 -13.24
CA ASP A 37 16.05 -37.51 -13.43
C ASP A 37 14.98 -37.56 -14.54
N HIS A 38 14.44 -36.41 -14.94
CA HIS A 38 13.35 -36.29 -15.91
C HIS A 38 13.56 -35.13 -16.88
N ASP A 39 13.22 -35.36 -18.16
CA ASP A 39 13.20 -34.32 -19.18
C ASP A 39 12.03 -33.35 -18.94
N LEU A 40 12.32 -32.23 -18.30
CA LEU A 40 11.40 -31.11 -18.20
C LEU A 40 11.44 -30.28 -19.48
N PRO A 41 10.29 -29.82 -20.00
CA PRO A 41 10.22 -29.08 -21.27
C PRO A 41 10.94 -27.72 -21.23
N CYS A 42 11.13 -27.13 -20.04
CA CYS A 42 11.87 -25.88 -19.85
C CYS A 42 12.28 -25.75 -18.38
N MET A 43 13.54 -25.38 -18.15
CA MET A 43 14.05 -24.98 -16.84
C MET A 43 14.69 -23.59 -16.94
N PRO A 44 14.43 -22.67 -15.99
CA PRO A 44 15.08 -21.38 -16.01
C PRO A 44 16.59 -21.52 -15.87
N SER A 45 17.33 -20.71 -16.63
CA SER A 45 18.78 -20.57 -16.50
C SER A 45 19.15 -19.88 -15.18
N ALA A 46 20.42 -19.98 -14.77
CA ALA A 46 20.92 -19.31 -13.57
C ALA A 46 20.62 -17.80 -13.56
N ASN A 47 20.72 -17.15 -14.72
CA ASN A 47 20.41 -15.72 -14.88
C ASN A 47 18.92 -15.44 -14.72
N GLN A 48 18.05 -16.30 -15.25
CA GLN A 48 16.60 -16.15 -15.10
C GLN A 48 16.16 -16.34 -13.65
N TRP A 49 16.76 -17.30 -12.92
CA TRP A 49 16.54 -17.47 -11.49
C TRP A 49 16.95 -16.21 -10.71
N ALA A 50 18.15 -15.68 -10.96
CA ALA A 50 18.63 -14.46 -10.31
C ALA A 50 17.77 -13.23 -10.64
N LEU A 51 17.26 -13.14 -11.88
CA LEU A 51 16.38 -12.07 -12.31
C LEU A 51 15.01 -12.16 -11.60
N MET A 52 14.45 -13.36 -11.47
CA MET A 52 13.21 -13.60 -10.71
C MET A 52 13.37 -13.21 -9.24
N GLU A 53 14.48 -13.59 -8.60
CA GLU A 53 14.78 -13.21 -7.20
C GLU A 53 14.75 -11.68 -7.03
N LYS A 54 15.41 -10.94 -7.94
CA LYS A 54 15.41 -9.47 -7.92
C LYS A 54 14.03 -8.88 -8.24
N ALA A 55 13.31 -9.43 -9.22
CA ALA A 55 11.99 -8.93 -9.60
C ALA A 55 10.96 -9.08 -8.47
N VAL A 56 10.98 -10.21 -7.76
CA VAL A 56 10.14 -10.46 -6.58
C VAL A 56 10.42 -9.43 -5.49
N VAL A 57 11.68 -9.09 -5.23
CA VAL A 57 12.05 -8.04 -4.26
C VAL A 57 11.51 -6.68 -4.66
N VAL A 58 11.58 -6.32 -5.95
CA VAL A 58 11.00 -5.06 -6.45
C VAL A 58 9.48 -5.03 -6.27
N LEU A 59 8.80 -6.16 -6.49
CA LEU A 59 7.34 -6.26 -6.42
C LEU A 59 6.79 -6.46 -5.00
N SER A 60 7.60 -6.89 -4.02
CA SER A 60 7.14 -7.16 -2.64
C SER A 60 6.35 -6.00 -2.03
N PRO A 61 6.82 -4.74 -2.09
CA PRO A 61 6.10 -3.64 -1.46
C PRO A 61 4.75 -3.34 -2.13
N PHE A 62 4.59 -3.65 -3.41
CA PHE A 62 3.30 -3.47 -4.09
C PHE A 62 2.26 -4.45 -3.55
N GLU A 63 2.65 -5.69 -3.25
CA GLU A 63 1.72 -6.71 -2.78
C GLU A 63 1.32 -6.40 -1.35
N GLU A 64 2.30 -6.06 -0.52
CA GLU A 64 2.07 -5.67 0.87
C GLU A 64 1.14 -4.45 0.97
N LEU A 65 1.38 -3.42 0.16
CA LEU A 65 0.52 -2.24 0.15
C LEU A 65 -0.87 -2.53 -0.42
N THR A 66 -0.96 -3.33 -1.49
CA THR A 66 -2.26 -3.74 -2.05
C THR A 66 -3.07 -4.53 -1.04
N ARG A 67 -2.44 -5.43 -0.28
CA ARG A 67 -3.06 -6.17 0.81
C ARG A 67 -3.47 -5.25 1.95
N SER A 68 -2.64 -4.28 2.31
CA SER A 68 -2.95 -3.29 3.35
C SER A 68 -4.15 -2.43 2.97
N VAL A 69 -4.19 -1.91 1.73
CA VAL A 69 -5.28 -1.05 1.24
C VAL A 69 -6.57 -1.86 0.99
N SER A 70 -6.45 -3.16 0.71
CA SER A 70 -7.62 -4.05 0.58
C SER A 70 -8.17 -4.54 1.92
N ALA A 71 -7.50 -4.24 3.04
CA ALA A 71 -7.96 -4.67 4.35
C ALA A 71 -9.21 -3.91 4.78
N ALA A 72 -10.08 -4.55 5.57
CA ALA A 72 -11.28 -3.90 6.11
C ALA A 72 -10.97 -2.71 7.05
N THR A 73 -9.74 -2.63 7.55
CA THR A 73 -9.24 -1.56 8.42
C THR A 73 -8.48 -0.47 7.65
N ALA A 74 -8.43 -0.54 6.32
CA ALA A 74 -7.71 0.44 5.51
C ALA A 74 -8.34 1.84 5.65
N SER A 75 -7.50 2.86 5.82
CA SER A 75 -7.91 4.25 5.89
C SER A 75 -7.55 5.00 4.62
N ALA A 76 -8.37 5.98 4.23
CA ALA A 76 -8.03 6.92 3.16
C ALA A 76 -6.75 7.72 3.48
N ALA A 77 -6.40 7.84 4.77
CA ALA A 77 -5.16 8.46 5.24
C ALA A 77 -3.89 7.67 4.85
N ASP A 78 -4.02 6.37 4.56
CA ASP A 78 -2.87 5.51 4.26
C ASP A 78 -2.44 5.64 2.78
N VAL A 79 -3.27 6.25 1.93
CA VAL A 79 -3.07 6.32 0.47
C VAL A 79 -1.84 7.16 0.09
N ILE A 80 -1.74 8.40 0.60
CA ILE A 80 -0.59 9.28 0.31
C ILE A 80 0.72 8.66 0.83
N PRO A 81 0.81 8.20 2.10
CA PRO A 81 1.98 7.50 2.59
C PRO A 81 2.37 6.28 1.74
N ALA A 82 1.40 5.45 1.33
CA ALA A 82 1.67 4.28 0.49
C ALA A 82 2.30 4.65 -0.85
N ILE A 83 1.79 5.68 -1.53
CA ILE A 83 2.34 6.17 -2.80
C ILE A 83 3.75 6.73 -2.60
N THR A 84 3.97 7.52 -1.55
CA THR A 84 5.28 8.11 -1.24
C THR A 84 6.33 7.04 -0.95
N VAL A 85 5.97 6.00 -0.19
CA VAL A 85 6.83 4.84 0.08
C VAL A 85 7.17 4.08 -1.20
N LEU A 86 6.19 3.83 -2.09
CA LEU A 86 6.44 3.19 -3.38
C LEU A 86 7.40 3.98 -4.25
N LYS A 87 7.18 5.29 -4.37
CA LYS A 87 8.07 6.18 -5.14
C LYS A 87 9.50 6.12 -4.59
N ARG A 88 9.67 6.18 -3.27
CA ARG A 88 10.99 6.08 -2.62
C ARG A 88 11.68 4.73 -2.88
N HIS A 89 10.94 3.62 -2.78
CA HIS A 89 11.48 2.27 -3.05
C HIS A 89 11.97 2.12 -4.49
N LEU A 90 11.22 2.65 -5.46
CA LEU A 90 11.55 2.56 -6.88
C LEU A 90 12.71 3.49 -7.27
N SER A 91 12.85 4.62 -6.61
CA SER A 91 13.95 5.58 -6.83
C SER A 91 15.30 5.12 -6.27
N SER A 92 15.35 4.05 -5.46
CA SER A 92 16.64 3.51 -4.97
C SER A 92 17.47 2.89 -6.10
N GLU A 93 18.73 3.33 -6.22
CA GLU A 93 19.69 2.89 -7.24
C GLU A 93 20.45 1.58 -6.91
N GLU A 94 19.97 0.79 -5.95
CA GLU A 94 20.71 -0.38 -5.44
C GLU A 94 20.95 -1.52 -6.45
N SER A 95 20.22 -1.58 -7.57
CA SER A 95 20.32 -2.70 -8.51
C SER A 95 21.39 -2.47 -9.57
N THR A 96 22.34 -3.40 -9.75
CA THR A 96 23.32 -3.37 -10.85
C THR A 96 22.77 -3.87 -12.19
N ASP A 97 21.61 -4.53 -12.18
CA ASP A 97 21.00 -5.17 -13.34
C ASP A 97 20.20 -4.20 -14.21
N ALA A 98 20.53 -4.12 -15.51
CA ALA A 98 19.88 -3.19 -16.44
C ALA A 98 18.39 -3.47 -16.66
N GLY A 99 17.98 -4.75 -16.60
CA GLY A 99 16.58 -5.15 -16.73
C GLY A 99 15.77 -4.70 -15.51
N ILE A 100 16.31 -4.89 -14.31
CA ILE A 100 15.68 -4.44 -13.07
C ILE A 100 15.63 -2.91 -12.98
N LYS A 101 16.68 -2.20 -13.40
CA LYS A 101 16.65 -0.73 -13.50
C LYS A 101 15.54 -0.25 -14.43
N THR A 102 15.36 -0.93 -15.56
CA THR A 102 14.29 -0.61 -16.51
C THR A 102 12.92 -0.86 -15.92
N MET A 103 12.72 -2.00 -15.25
CA MET A 103 11.49 -2.30 -14.53
C MET A 103 11.17 -1.25 -13.46
N LYS A 104 12.13 -0.88 -12.60
CA LYS A 104 11.95 0.14 -11.57
C LYS A 104 11.54 1.49 -12.15
N ARG A 105 12.23 1.94 -13.20
CA ARG A 105 11.91 3.20 -13.88
C ARG A 105 10.50 3.20 -14.48
N THR A 106 10.14 2.15 -15.23
CA THR A 106 8.80 2.04 -15.83
C THR A 106 7.70 1.98 -14.77
N LEU A 107 7.95 1.29 -13.65
CA LEU A 107 7.01 1.27 -12.52
C LEU A 107 6.91 2.63 -11.84
N LEU A 108 8.01 3.36 -11.67
CA LEU A 108 8.02 4.68 -11.06
C LEU A 108 7.24 5.69 -11.92
N GLU A 109 7.47 5.68 -13.23
CA GLU A 109 6.73 6.49 -14.21
C GLU A 109 5.23 6.18 -14.10
N ALA A 110 4.85 4.90 -14.15
CA ALA A 110 3.45 4.49 -14.05
C ALA A 110 2.78 4.86 -12.72
N VAL A 111 3.49 4.74 -11.59
CA VAL A 111 2.97 5.13 -10.26
C VAL A 111 2.81 6.65 -10.18
N THR A 112 3.77 7.40 -10.70
CA THR A 112 3.72 8.87 -10.68
C THR A 112 2.58 9.37 -11.54
N GLU A 113 2.41 8.86 -12.75
CA GLU A 113 1.32 9.24 -13.66
C GLU A 113 -0.06 8.86 -13.10
N ARG A 114 -0.22 7.63 -12.58
CA ARG A 114 -1.52 7.15 -12.10
C ARG A 114 -1.99 7.82 -10.81
N PHE A 115 -1.06 8.27 -9.97
CA PHE A 115 -1.38 8.82 -8.64
C PHE A 115 -0.98 10.28 -8.48
N ASP A 116 -0.79 11.01 -9.57
CA ASP A 116 -0.45 12.45 -9.56
C ASP A 116 -1.50 13.28 -8.81
N TYR A 117 -2.78 12.89 -8.90
CA TYR A 117 -3.89 13.58 -8.25
C TYR A 117 -4.05 13.26 -6.75
N ALA A 118 -3.31 12.29 -6.21
CA ALA A 118 -3.57 11.80 -4.85
C ALA A 118 -3.31 12.88 -3.78
N GLU A 119 -2.33 13.76 -4.00
CA GLU A 119 -2.04 14.87 -3.08
C GLU A 119 -2.98 16.08 -3.27
N THR A 120 -3.65 16.19 -4.42
CA THR A 120 -4.57 17.30 -4.72
C THR A 120 -6.02 16.97 -4.37
N GLU A 121 -6.38 15.68 -4.31
CA GLU A 121 -7.70 15.22 -3.93
C GLU A 121 -7.98 15.51 -2.44
N PRO A 122 -9.02 16.30 -2.12
CA PRO A 122 -9.36 16.66 -0.74
C PRO A 122 -9.58 15.46 0.19
N ILE A 123 -10.16 14.37 -0.32
CA ILE A 123 -10.45 13.19 0.51
C ILE A 123 -9.16 12.58 1.08
N TYR A 124 -8.14 12.39 0.23
CA TYR A 124 -6.88 11.77 0.66
C TYR A 124 -5.99 12.74 1.43
N SER A 125 -5.90 13.99 0.96
CA SER A 125 -5.08 15.03 1.58
C SER A 125 -5.58 15.40 2.99
N VAL A 126 -6.89 15.62 3.17
CA VAL A 126 -7.47 15.93 4.48
C VAL A 126 -7.39 14.71 5.41
N ALA A 127 -7.69 13.51 4.92
CA ALA A 127 -7.59 12.30 5.75
C ALA A 127 -6.16 12.08 6.26
N THR A 128 -5.16 12.24 5.40
CA THR A 128 -3.74 12.10 5.76
C THR A 128 -3.30 13.18 6.74
N LEU A 129 -3.74 14.43 6.54
CA LEU A 129 -3.38 15.56 7.40
C LEU A 129 -3.94 15.43 8.83
N VAL A 130 -5.18 14.94 8.95
CA VAL A 130 -5.85 14.77 10.25
C VAL A 130 -5.35 13.54 11.01
N ASP A 131 -4.78 12.55 10.30
CA ASP A 131 -4.24 11.36 10.95
C ASP A 131 -2.95 11.70 11.74
N PRO A 132 -2.92 11.45 13.06
CA PRO A 132 -1.78 11.79 13.90
C PRO A 132 -0.51 11.02 13.53
N ARG A 133 -0.63 9.88 12.82
CA ARG A 133 0.51 9.07 12.35
C ARG A 133 1.31 9.78 11.26
N TYR A 134 0.64 10.57 10.42
CA TYR A 134 1.23 11.13 9.20
C TYR A 134 1.39 12.64 9.26
N LYS A 135 0.30 13.36 9.61
CA LYS A 135 0.25 14.82 9.64
C LYS A 135 0.77 15.41 8.33
N GLU A 136 1.77 16.28 8.39
CA GLU A 136 2.35 16.98 7.24
C GLU A 136 3.54 16.22 6.60
N ARG A 137 3.97 15.09 7.16
CA ARG A 137 5.27 14.47 6.85
C ARG A 137 5.36 13.80 5.47
N PHE A 138 4.24 13.39 4.91
CA PHE A 138 4.20 12.57 3.68
C PHE A 138 3.84 13.36 2.43
N PHE A 139 3.58 14.66 2.56
CA PHE A 139 3.35 15.55 1.42
C PHE A 139 4.66 15.91 0.74
N THR A 140 4.66 15.87 -0.59
CA THR A 140 5.87 16.10 -1.39
C THR A 140 6.21 17.58 -1.52
N SER A 141 5.20 18.46 -1.50
CA SER A 141 5.34 19.91 -1.64
C SER A 141 4.67 20.66 -0.49
N PRO A 142 5.23 21.79 -0.01
CA PRO A 142 4.54 22.68 0.92
C PRO A 142 3.21 23.21 0.35
N ASP A 143 3.11 23.41 -0.96
CA ASP A 143 1.89 23.89 -1.61
C ASP A 143 0.73 22.90 -1.42
N HIS A 144 1.00 21.59 -1.51
CA HIS A 144 0.00 20.55 -1.26
C HIS A 144 -0.44 20.51 0.20
N GLN A 145 0.46 20.83 1.14
CA GLN A 145 0.13 20.93 2.55
C GLN A 145 -0.82 22.11 2.81
N GLU A 146 -0.56 23.27 2.19
CA GLU A 146 -1.43 24.44 2.30
C GLU A 146 -2.81 24.16 1.71
N LEU A 147 -2.88 23.56 0.52
CA LEU A 147 -4.14 23.15 -0.10
C LEU A 147 -4.93 22.16 0.79
N ALA A 148 -4.26 21.21 1.43
CA ALA A 148 -4.88 20.29 2.37
C ALA A 148 -5.45 21.01 3.61
N LYS A 149 -4.72 21.99 4.14
CA LYS A 149 -5.18 22.83 5.27
C LYS A 149 -6.41 23.65 4.89
N GLU A 150 -6.39 24.28 3.71
CA GLU A 150 -7.56 25.02 3.20
C GLU A 150 -8.77 24.12 3.00
N ALA A 151 -8.57 22.92 2.44
CA ALA A 151 -9.63 21.93 2.27
C ALA A 151 -10.22 21.50 3.62
N LEU A 152 -9.37 21.27 4.64
CA LEU A 152 -9.81 20.96 5.99
C LEU A 152 -10.64 22.10 6.61
N VAL A 153 -10.20 23.35 6.49
CA VAL A 153 -10.96 24.51 7.00
C VAL A 153 -12.33 24.59 6.33
N ARG A 154 -12.40 24.43 5.00
CA ARG A 154 -13.67 24.40 4.26
C ARG A 154 -14.62 23.31 4.78
N GLU A 155 -14.12 22.10 5.00
CA GLU A 155 -14.94 21.00 5.54
C GLU A 155 -15.45 21.29 6.96
N VAL A 156 -14.60 21.84 7.83
CA VAL A 156 -15.01 22.23 9.19
C VAL A 156 -16.09 23.32 9.15
N GLU A 157 -15.97 24.31 8.26
CA GLU A 157 -17.02 25.32 8.09
C GLU A 157 -18.36 24.72 7.62
N ILE A 158 -18.32 23.79 6.67
CA ILE A 158 -19.52 23.08 6.20
C ILE A 158 -20.16 22.29 7.34
N MET A 159 -19.36 21.59 8.15
CA MET A 159 -19.82 20.85 9.32
C MET A 159 -20.47 21.77 10.37
N GLU A 160 -19.88 22.93 10.64
CA GLU A 160 -20.44 23.93 11.54
C GLU A 160 -21.75 24.53 11.03
N ARG A 161 -21.87 24.81 9.73
CA ARG A 161 -23.12 25.27 9.10
C ARG A 161 -24.23 24.21 9.23
N LYS A 162 -23.91 22.94 8.92
CA LYS A 162 -24.86 21.81 9.08
C LYS A 162 -25.29 21.63 10.54
N ARG A 163 -24.36 21.77 11.50
CA ARG A 163 -24.64 21.71 12.94
C ARG A 163 -25.60 22.82 13.39
N LYS A 164 -25.43 24.05 12.90
CA LYS A 164 -26.32 25.18 13.20
C LYS A 164 -27.71 24.98 12.61
N ALA A 165 -27.81 24.58 11.35
CA ALA A 165 -29.09 24.28 10.69
C ALA A 165 -29.84 23.13 11.38
N GLY A 166 -29.15 22.07 11.81
CA GLY A 166 -29.78 20.97 12.56
C GLY A 166 -30.26 21.36 13.96
N ARG A 167 -29.65 22.39 14.58
CA ARG A 167 -30.08 22.92 15.88
C ARG A 167 -31.36 23.75 15.78
N GLU A 168 -31.55 24.47 14.67
CA GLU A 168 -32.77 25.24 14.40
C GLU A 168 -33.96 24.30 14.11
N VAL A 169 -33.74 23.17 13.42
CA VAL A 169 -34.78 22.15 13.16
C VAL A 169 -35.15 21.36 14.43
N SER A 170 -34.24 21.20 15.39
CA SER A 170 -34.51 20.49 16.65
C SER A 170 -35.15 21.37 17.74
N ALA A 171 -35.38 22.65 17.49
CA ALA A 171 -36.15 23.52 18.38
C ALA A 171 -37.67 23.31 18.26
N GLU A 172 -38.13 22.50 17.28
CA GLU A 172 -39.46 21.91 17.25
C GLU A 172 -39.43 20.53 17.95
N GLU A 173 -40.39 20.33 18.86
CA GLU A 173 -40.46 19.29 19.90
C GLU A 173 -40.27 17.83 19.41
N PRO A 174 -39.53 16.94 20.12
CA PRO A 174 -39.27 15.59 19.63
C PRO A 174 -40.36 14.58 20.04
N PRO A 175 -40.77 13.64 19.16
CA PRO A 175 -41.44 12.41 19.59
C PRO A 175 -40.43 11.40 20.16
N ARG A 176 -40.89 10.61 21.14
CA ARG A 176 -40.12 9.75 22.05
C ARG A 176 -39.31 8.63 21.36
N LYS A 177 -38.12 8.34 21.91
CA LYS A 177 -37.19 7.24 21.54
C LYS A 177 -37.65 5.86 22.05
N SER A 178 -37.24 4.80 21.35
CA SER A 178 -37.15 3.41 21.85
C SER A 178 -35.69 2.88 21.76
N PRO A 179 -35.30 1.81 22.51
CA PRO A 179 -33.90 1.54 22.90
C PRO A 179 -33.10 0.54 22.04
N ARG A 180 -31.78 0.59 22.24
CA ARG A 180 -30.60 0.02 21.52
C ARG A 180 -30.38 -1.52 21.60
N ARG A 181 -29.53 -2.03 20.69
CA ARG A 181 -28.54 -3.15 20.82
C ARG A 181 -27.41 -2.91 19.78
N GLY A 182 -26.12 -3.16 19.93
CA GLY A 182 -25.24 -3.68 20.99
C GLY A 182 -24.04 -4.44 20.37
N GLY A 183 -22.78 -4.02 20.64
CA GLY A 183 -21.54 -4.84 20.59
C GLY A 183 -20.70 -4.85 19.29
N VAL A 184 -19.39 -5.15 19.23
CA VAL A 184 -18.23 -5.33 20.16
C VAL A 184 -16.96 -5.18 19.27
N GLY A 185 -15.85 -4.64 19.78
CA GLY A 185 -14.58 -4.46 19.05
C GLY A 185 -13.66 -5.70 19.03
N CYS A 186 -12.60 -5.67 18.21
CA CYS A 186 -11.52 -6.66 18.23
C CYS A 186 -10.13 -6.03 17.98
N ALA A 187 -9.13 -6.61 18.65
CA ALA A 187 -7.78 -6.11 18.86
C ALA A 187 -6.79 -6.43 17.73
N ALA A 188 -5.76 -5.60 17.59
CA ALA A 188 -4.69 -5.71 16.61
C ALA A 188 -3.54 -6.63 17.08
N ALA A 189 -2.95 -7.36 16.13
CA ALA A 189 -1.74 -8.16 16.32
C ALA A 189 -0.60 -7.58 15.46
N ASN A 190 0.55 -7.38 16.09
CA ASN A 190 1.74 -6.74 15.54
C ASN A 190 2.48 -7.66 14.56
N GLY A 191 2.90 -7.11 13.42
CA GLY A 191 3.72 -7.78 12.41
C GLY A 191 4.75 -6.83 11.78
N SER A 192 5.76 -7.44 11.19
CA SER A 192 7.04 -6.90 10.68
C SER A 192 7.00 -5.59 9.87
N PHE A 193 5.85 -5.17 9.33
CA PHE A 193 5.65 -3.90 8.62
C PHE A 193 5.82 -2.67 9.54
N VAL A 194 5.46 -2.82 10.81
CA VAL A 194 5.63 -1.78 11.84
C VAL A 194 7.11 -1.39 11.99
N SER A 195 8.02 -2.35 11.83
CA SER A 195 9.46 -2.12 11.98
C SER A 195 10.05 -1.18 10.92
N LEU A 196 9.52 -1.19 9.68
CA LEU A 196 10.00 -0.28 8.62
C LEU A 196 9.37 1.12 8.75
N TYR A 197 8.14 1.18 9.28
CA TYR A 197 7.46 2.43 9.64
C TYR A 197 8.19 3.15 10.78
N ASP A 198 8.61 2.41 11.81
CA ASP A 198 9.34 2.96 12.95
C ASP A 198 10.75 3.43 12.55
N GLU A 199 11.43 2.76 11.61
CA GLU A 199 12.74 3.18 11.10
C GLU A 199 12.70 4.55 10.37
N ILE A 200 11.59 4.85 9.68
CA ILE A 200 11.37 6.18 9.07
C ILE A 200 11.06 7.25 10.14
N LEU A 201 10.45 6.86 11.26
CA LEU A 201 10.17 7.75 12.38
C LEU A 201 11.43 8.06 13.22
N GLU A 202 12.37 7.11 13.31
CA GLU A 202 13.58 7.21 14.14
C GLU A 202 14.82 7.73 13.38
N GLY A 203 14.89 7.58 12.06
CA GLY A 203 16.09 7.86 11.26
C GLY A 203 16.49 9.34 11.06
N ASN A 204 15.83 10.32 11.70
CA ASN A 204 16.15 11.74 11.51
C ASN A 204 16.21 12.54 12.84
N VAL A 205 16.72 11.91 13.89
CA VAL A 205 17.21 12.62 15.08
C VAL A 205 18.72 12.88 14.92
N VAL A 206 19.07 13.87 14.10
CA VAL A 206 20.20 14.80 14.31
C VAL A 206 19.84 16.14 13.67
#